data_AF-A0A3D5HBJ6-F1
#
_entry.id   AF-A0A3D5HBJ6-F1
#
_cell.length_a   1.000
_cell.length_b   1.000
_cell.length_c   1.000
_cell.angle_alpha   90.00
_cell.angle_beta   90.00
_cell.angle_gamma   90.00
#
_symmetry.space_group_name_H-M   'P 1'
#
loop_
_entity.id
_entity.type
_entity.pdbx_description
1 polymer ?
#
loop_
_entity_poly.entity_id
_entity_poly.type
_entity_poly.pdbx_seq_one_letter_code
_entity_poly.pdbx_strand_id
1 'polypeptide(L)'
;LEELGGVSVSPDKASLCLVGKGLRGRAGVADRIFLPLSDLRVYMVSFGASDLNLTLLIDEEHVSQALNRLHKEFFNSATLSDTFETIAQ
;
A
#
# COMPACT_ATOMS: atom_id res chain seq x y z
N LEU A 1 -22.13 21.29 13.35
CA LEU A 1 -21.36 20.22 12.68
C LEU A 1 -22.23 19.44 11.68
N GLU A 2 -23.50 19.14 12.00
CA GLU A 2 -24.43 18.52 11.02
C GLU A 2 -24.59 19.33 9.71
N GLU A 3 -24.54 20.67 9.77
CA GLU A 3 -24.51 21.52 8.56
C GLU A 3 -23.24 21.38 7.69
N LEU A 4 -22.16 20.81 8.23
CA LEU A 4 -20.88 20.65 7.53
C LEU A 4 -20.68 19.23 6.94
N GLY A 5 -21.44 18.25 7.42
CA GLY A 5 -21.39 16.87 6.95
C GLY A 5 -21.62 15.83 8.06
N GLY A 6 -21.94 14.60 7.63
CA GLY A 6 -22.06 13.45 8.53
C GLY A 6 -20.70 12.92 8.97
N VAL A 7 -20.61 12.50 10.24
CA VAL A 7 -19.42 11.88 10.81
C VAL A 7 -19.69 10.39 10.99
N SER A 8 -18.79 9.55 10.49
CA SER A 8 -18.84 8.10 10.66
C SER A 8 -17.50 7.58 11.13
N VAL A 9 -17.52 6.55 11.98
CA VAL A 9 -16.32 5.85 12.46
C VAL A 9 -16.36 4.41 11.95
N SER A 10 -15.23 3.93 11.41
CA SER A 10 -15.04 2.54 10.99
C SER A 10 -13.86 1.95 11.75
N PRO A 11 -14.10 1.17 12.83
CA PRO A 11 -13.04 0.50 13.58
C PRO A 11 -12.43 -0.67 12.78
N ASP A 12 -11.40 -1.28 13.36
CA ASP A 12 -10.77 -2.51 12.85
C ASP A 12 -10.21 -2.35 11.44
N LYS A 13 -9.46 -1.25 11.25
CA LYS A 13 -8.78 -0.90 10.01
C LYS A 13 -7.30 -0.72 10.30
N ALA A 14 -6.47 -1.11 9.35
CA ALA A 14 -5.03 -0.95 9.41
C ALA A 14 -4.49 -0.18 8.20
N SER A 15 -3.49 0.65 8.44
CA SER A 15 -2.76 1.33 7.37
C SER A 15 -1.53 0.51 6.94
N LEU A 16 -1.36 0.40 5.63
CA LEU A 16 -0.23 -0.26 4.99
C LEU A 16 0.49 0.77 4.11
N CYS A 17 1.77 0.97 4.37
CA CYS A 17 2.54 2.03 3.75
C CYS A 17 3.67 1.44 2.91
N LEU A 18 3.66 1.69 1.61
CA LEU A 18 4.74 1.34 0.69
C LEU A 18 5.64 2.56 0.53
N VAL A 19 6.90 2.43 0.92
CA VAL A 19 7.89 3.51 0.90
C VAL A 19 9.02 3.17 -0.07
N GLY A 20 9.11 3.86 -1.20
CA GLY A 20 10.12 3.58 -2.22
C GLY A 20 10.09 4.57 -3.38
N LYS A 21 11.15 4.61 -4.19
CA LYS A 21 11.26 5.50 -5.35
C LYS A 21 10.49 4.93 -6.54
N GLY A 22 9.95 5.80 -7.39
CA GLY A 22 9.32 5.40 -8.64
C GLY A 22 7.91 4.84 -8.49
N LEU A 23 7.20 5.17 -7.39
CA LEU A 23 5.77 4.89 -7.26
C LEU A 23 4.92 5.70 -8.25
N ARG A 24 5.44 6.84 -8.72
CA ARG A 24 4.82 7.67 -9.77
C ARG A 24 5.51 7.50 -11.12
N GLY A 25 4.73 7.50 -12.19
CA GLY A 25 5.23 7.60 -13.56
C GLY A 25 5.90 6.34 -14.11
N ARG A 26 6.11 5.30 -13.30
CA ARG A 26 6.64 4.01 -13.75
C ARG A 26 5.48 3.06 -14.07
N ALA A 27 5.31 2.77 -15.36
CA ALA A 27 4.31 1.81 -15.81
C ALA A 27 4.50 0.44 -15.14
N GLY A 28 3.39 -0.19 -14.76
CA GLY A 28 3.38 -1.52 -14.13
C GLY A 28 3.60 -1.54 -12.61
N VAL A 29 3.97 -0.43 -11.95
CA VAL A 29 4.09 -0.42 -10.48
C VAL A 29 2.74 -0.57 -9.79
N ALA A 30 1.69 0.09 -10.30
CA ALA A 30 0.34 -0.06 -9.78
C ALA A 30 -0.14 -1.52 -9.83
N ASP A 31 0.08 -2.21 -10.96
CA ASP A 31 -0.28 -3.63 -11.12
C ASP A 31 0.40 -4.50 -10.07
N ARG A 32 1.69 -4.25 -9.81
CA ARG A 32 2.45 -5.00 -8.82
C ARG A 32 2.02 -4.71 -7.38
N ILE A 33 1.40 -3.56 -7.12
CA ILE A 33 0.85 -3.25 -5.79
C ILE A 33 -0.55 -3.84 -5.62
N PHE A 34 -1.43 -3.66 -6.61
CA PHE A 34 -2.85 -3.99 -6.49
C PHE A 34 -3.21 -5.41 -6.91
N LEU A 35 -2.50 -6.04 -7.85
CA LEU A 35 -2.77 -7.44 -8.24
C LEU A 35 -2.60 -8.41 -7.06
N PRO A 36 -1.53 -8.33 -6.24
CA PRO A 36 -1.39 -9.20 -5.07
C PRO A 36 -2.47 -8.97 -4.00
N LEU A 37 -3.14 -7.81 -4.03
CA LEU A 37 -4.19 -7.42 -3.08
C LEU A 37 -5.60 -7.48 -3.69
N SER A 38 -5.76 -8.08 -4.88
CA SER A 38 -7.00 -8.01 -5.68
C SER A 38 -8.24 -8.63 -5.05
N ASP A 39 -8.07 -9.53 -4.08
CA ASP A 39 -9.12 -10.16 -3.28
C ASP A 39 -9.36 -9.43 -1.93
N LEU A 40 -8.60 -8.37 -1.63
CA LEU A 40 -8.72 -7.59 -0.40
C LEU A 40 -9.42 -6.25 -0.66
N ARG A 41 -10.25 -5.83 0.30
CA ARG A 41 -10.91 -4.53 0.22
C ARG A 41 -9.97 -3.40 0.64
N VAL A 42 -9.78 -2.44 -0.25
CA VAL A 42 -9.07 -1.19 0.03
C VAL A 42 -10.09 -0.07 0.28
N TYR A 43 -10.09 0.48 1.49
CA TYR A 43 -11.00 1.56 1.91
C TYR A 43 -10.49 2.94 1.53
N MET A 44 -9.17 3.11 1.53
CA MET A 44 -8.51 4.37 1.22
C MET A 44 -7.21 4.12 0.49
N VAL A 45 -6.95 4.98 -0.49
CA VAL A 45 -5.63 5.14 -1.10
C VAL A 45 -5.21 6.59 -0.87
N SER A 46 -4.10 6.78 -0.17
CA SER A 46 -3.46 8.08 -0.02
C SER A 46 -2.14 8.06 -0.78
N PHE A 47 -2.10 8.83 -1.86
CA PHE A 47 -0.91 9.02 -2.69
C PHE A 47 -0.64 10.52 -2.78
N GLY A 48 0.40 10.95 -2.07
CA GLY A 48 0.71 12.38 -1.93
C GLY A 48 1.47 12.96 -3.13
N ALA A 49 1.94 14.20 -2.96
CA ALA A 49 2.82 14.85 -3.93
C ALA A 49 4.24 14.24 -3.95
N SER A 50 4.60 13.52 -2.89
CA SER A 50 5.84 12.76 -2.81
C SER A 50 5.64 11.41 -3.50
N ASP A 51 6.43 11.14 -4.54
CA ASP A 51 6.43 9.87 -5.27
C ASP A 51 7.10 8.73 -4.46
N LEU A 52 7.25 8.94 -3.15
CA LEU A 52 7.93 8.04 -2.22
C LEU A 52 6.98 7.23 -1.36
N ASN A 53 5.73 7.66 -1.17
CA ASN A 53 4.81 7.03 -0.22
C ASN A 53 3.44 6.77 -0.84
N LEU A 54 3.02 5.50 -0.80
CA LEU A 54 1.65 5.09 -1.04
C LEU A 54 1.10 4.43 0.23
N THR A 55 0.03 4.99 0.78
CA THR A 55 -0.66 4.42 1.95
C THR A 55 -2.01 3.85 1.56
N LEU A 56 -2.28 2.61 1.99
CA LEU A 56 -3.54 1.90 1.80
C LEU A 56 -4.21 1.70 3.16
N LEU A 57 -5.54 1.77 3.21
CA LEU A 57 -6.33 1.37 4.39
C LEU A 57 -7.09 0.08 4.07
N ILE A 58 -6.90 -0.96 4.89
CA ILE A 58 -7.50 -2.29 4.73
C ILE A 58 -8.11 -2.77 6.06
N ASP A 59 -8.84 -3.87 6.05
CA ASP A 59 -9.26 -4.55 7.29
C ASP A 59 -8.03 -5.10 8.04
N GLU A 60 -8.01 -4.91 9.36
CA GLU A 60 -6.87 -5.28 10.21
C GLU A 60 -6.54 -6.78 10.16
N GLU A 61 -7.55 -7.64 10.03
CA GLU A 61 -7.39 -9.09 9.92
C GLU A 61 -6.60 -9.53 8.68
N HIS A 62 -6.53 -8.69 7.64
CA HIS A 62 -5.84 -9.01 6.39
C HIS A 62 -4.40 -8.48 6.35
N VAL A 63 -3.92 -7.78 7.40
CA VAL A 63 -2.58 -7.16 7.41
C VAL A 63 -1.47 -8.16 7.13
N SER A 64 -1.45 -9.30 7.84
CA SER A 64 -0.39 -10.29 7.66
C SER A 64 -0.40 -10.91 6.25
N GLN A 65 -1.58 -11.12 5.67
CA GLN A 65 -1.73 -11.61 4.30
C GLN A 65 -1.24 -10.58 3.28
N ALA A 66 -1.69 -9.32 3.41
CA ALA A 66 -1.29 -8.23 2.53
C ALA A 66 0.23 -7.98 2.58
N LEU A 67 0.79 -7.93 3.79
CA LEU A 67 2.22 -7.73 4.00
C LEU A 67 3.05 -8.84 3.35
N ASN A 68 2.70 -10.11 3.58
CA ASN A 68 3.41 -11.24 2.99
C ASN A 68 3.35 -11.25 1.46
N ARG A 69 2.22 -10.88 0.87
CA ARG A 69 2.05 -10.83 -0.59
C ARG A 69 2.85 -9.69 -1.21
N LEU A 70 2.82 -8.50 -0.63
CA LEU A 70 3.65 -7.38 -1.08
C LEU A 70 5.14 -7.67 -0.86
N HIS A 71 5.52 -8.26 0.28
CA HIS A 71 6.91 -8.66 0.50
C HIS A 71 7.39 -9.65 -0.56
N LYS A 72 6.58 -10.66 -0.88
CA LYS A 72 6.92 -11.63 -1.92
C LYS A 72 7.06 -10.96 -3.30
N GLU A 73 6.17 -10.02 -3.62
CA GLU A 73 6.20 -9.31 -4.90
C GLU A 73 7.42 -8.40 -5.06
N PHE A 74 7.84 -7.71 -3.99
CA PHE A 74 8.92 -6.72 -4.07
C PHE A 74 10.30 -7.23 -3.61
N PHE A 75 10.39 -8.27 -2.79
CA PHE A 75 11.65 -8.68 -2.13
C PHE A 75 12.06 -10.15 -2.35
N ASN A 76 11.19 -11.06 -2.81
CA ASN A 76 11.57 -12.47 -3.03
C ASN A 76 12.19 -12.76 -4.40
N SER A 77 12.28 -11.77 -5.30
CA SER A 77 12.88 -11.92 -6.63
C SER A 77 14.12 -11.03 -6.74
N ALA A 78 15.25 -11.58 -7.18
CA ALA A 78 16.54 -10.89 -7.37
C ALA A 78 16.52 -9.85 -8.52
N THR A 79 15.40 -9.18 -8.74
CA THR A 79 15.20 -8.22 -9.80
C THR A 79 14.37 -7.12 -9.20
N LEU A 80 15.03 -6.12 -8.59
CA LEU A 80 14.61 -4.71 -8.45
C LEU A 80 15.48 -4.04 -7.39
N SER A 81 16.74 -3.77 -7.75
CA SER A 81 17.63 -2.96 -6.91
C SER A 81 17.21 -1.47 -6.83
N ASP A 82 16.23 -1.02 -7.62
CA ASP A 82 16.05 0.41 -7.91
C ASP A 82 14.78 1.06 -7.34
N THR A 83 13.86 0.30 -6.74
CA THR A 83 12.54 0.81 -6.31
C THR A 83 12.41 0.86 -4.79
N PHE A 84 12.80 -0.20 -4.09
CA PHE A 84 12.76 -0.30 -2.64
C PHE A 84 14.15 -0.66 -2.15
N GLU A 85 14.72 0.12 -1.24
CA GLU A 85 15.96 -0.26 -0.58
C GLU A 85 15.65 -1.45 0.35
N THR A 86 16.37 -2.55 0.17
CA THR A 86 16.42 -3.62 1.17
C THR A 86 17.05 -3.03 2.42
N ILE A 87 16.27 -2.84 3.49
CA ILE A 87 16.84 -2.53 4.80
C ILE A 87 17.55 -3.80 5.26
N ALA A 88 18.86 -3.86 5.02
CA ALA A 88 19.72 -4.82 5.68
C ALA A 88 19.68 -4.51 7.19
N GLN A 89 19.21 -5.47 7.97
CA GLN A 89 19.43 -5.47 9.42
C GLN A 89 20.91 -5.69 9.72
#